data_AF-A0A7W5Q211-F1
#
_entry.id   AF-A0A7W5Q211-F1
#
_cell.length_a   1.000
_cell.length_b   1.000
_cell.length_c   1.000
_cell.angle_alpha   90.00
_cell.angle_beta   90.00
_cell.angle_gamma   90.00
#
_symmetry.space_group_name_H-M   'P 1'
#
loop_
_entity.id
_entity.type
_entity.pdbx_description
1 polymer ?
#
loop_
_entity_poly.entity_id
_entity_poly.type
_entity_poly.pdbx_seq_one_letter_code
_entity_poly.pdbx_strand_id
1 'polypeptide(L)' 'MVSRNLPFEYFVLRNPRFDGAIVGYLAGAPIRDAVIDASGHRYRFAGLARRDRNGRLDVESLRAGEWIVLPDLVYHTD' A
#
# COMPACT_ATOMS: atom_id res chain seq x y z
N MET A 1 21.70 -9.28 -20.02
CA MET A 1 20.59 -10.26 -20.06
C MET A 1 20.24 -10.56 -18.61
N VAL A 2 19.16 -10.09 -17.99
CA VAL A 2 17.83 -9.65 -18.43
C VAL A 2 17.50 -8.37 -17.66
N SER A 3 17.13 -7.28 -18.34
CA SER A 3 16.43 -6.17 -17.69
C SER A 3 15.11 -6.71 -17.18
N ARG A 4 14.99 -6.93 -15.87
CA ARG A 4 13.70 -7.18 -15.23
C ARG A 4 12.93 -5.89 -15.33
N ASN A 5 12.15 -5.79 -16.40
CA ASN A 5 11.12 -4.80 -16.60
C ASN A 5 10.10 -4.97 -15.46
N LEU A 6 10.41 -4.41 -14.28
CA LEU A 6 9.44 -4.25 -13.20
C LEU A 6 8.43 -3.23 -13.72
N PRO A 7 7.19 -3.61 -14.05
CA PRO A 7 6.32 -2.75 -14.86
C PRO A 7 5.88 -1.47 -14.15
N PHE A 8 6.08 -1.35 -12.84
CA PHE A 8 5.75 -0.17 -12.06
C PHE A 8 6.79 0.00 -10.95
N GLU A 9 7.33 1.21 -10.79
CA GLU A 9 7.86 1.62 -9.50
C GLU A 9 6.72 1.48 -8.49
N TYR A 10 6.72 0.40 -7.70
CA TYR A 10 5.81 0.32 -6.56
C TYR A 10 6.40 1.22 -5.48
N PHE A 11 5.67 2.26 -5.13
CA PHE A 11 6.11 3.22 -4.16
C PHE A 11 5.60 2.81 -2.78
N VAL A 12 6.52 2.70 -1.83
CA VAL A 12 6.18 2.54 -0.42
C VAL A 12 5.92 3.94 0.15
N LEU A 13 4.71 4.18 0.63
CA LEU A 13 4.38 5.38 1.40
C LEU A 13 5.07 5.27 2.76
N ARG A 14 6.14 6.04 2.96
CA ARG A 14 6.87 6.09 4.22
C ARG A 14 6.23 7.10 5.15
N ASN A 15 5.92 6.67 6.37
CA ASN A 15 5.37 7.49 7.46
C ASN A 15 4.15 8.35 7.05
N PRO A 16 3.13 7.81 6.38
CA PRO A 16 1.98 8.60 6.04
C PRO A 16 1.16 8.92 7.30
N ARG A 17 0.49 10.07 7.32
CA ARG A 17 -0.45 10.43 8.38
C ARG A 17 -1.75 9.67 8.18
N PHE A 18 -2.12 8.85 9.14
CA PHE A 18 -3.43 8.20 9.17
C PHE A 18 -4.56 9.23 9.30
N ASP A 19 -5.64 9.04 8.55
CA ASP A 19 -6.79 9.94 8.50
C ASP A 19 -8.11 9.18 8.39
N GLY A 20 -9.21 9.81 8.80
CA GLY A 20 -10.55 9.23 8.68
C GLY A 20 -10.86 8.07 9.62
N ALA A 21 -11.89 7.29 9.26
CA ALA A 21 -12.47 6.26 10.12
C ALA A 21 -11.60 5.01 10.20
N ILE A 22 -11.77 4.22 11.28
CA ILE A 22 -11.18 2.89 11.37
C ILE A 22 -12.07 1.93 10.59
N VAL A 23 -11.49 1.20 9.63
CA VAL A 23 -12.21 0.24 8.77
C VAL A 23 -11.86 -1.21 9.10
N GLY A 24 -10.88 -1.44 9.98
CA GLY A 24 -10.50 -2.76 10.42
C GLY A 24 -9.26 -2.74 11.30
N TYR A 25 -8.75 -3.92 11.61
CA TYR A 25 -7.53 -4.11 12.37
C TYR A 25 -6.67 -5.18 11.72
N LEU A 26 -5.36 -4.94 11.65
CA LEU A 26 -4.36 -5.90 11.19
C LEU A 26 -3.32 -6.08 12.30
N ALA A 27 -3.16 -7.31 12.80
CA ALA A 27 -2.24 -7.62 13.90
C ALA A 27 -2.41 -6.69 15.13
N GLY A 28 -3.64 -6.27 15.42
CA GLY A 28 -3.96 -5.35 16.53
C GLY A 28 -3.77 -3.86 16.20
N ALA A 29 -3.18 -3.50 15.05
CA ALA A 29 -3.07 -2.13 14.60
C ALA A 29 -4.33 -1.70 13.81
N PRO A 30 -4.86 -0.49 14.04
CA PRO A 30 -6.03 0.00 13.31
C PRO A 30 -5.69 0.29 11.84
N ILE A 31 -6.55 -0.13 10.94
CA ILE A 31 -6.55 0.23 9.53
C ILE A 31 -7.50 1.41 9.35
N ARG A 32 -7.05 2.46 8.68
CA ARG A 32 -7.82 3.68 8.48
C ARG A 32 -8.33 3.74 7.04
N ASP A 33 -9.48 4.38 6.83
CA ASP A 33 -10.05 4.51 5.48
C ASP A 33 -9.15 5.32 4.54
N ALA A 34 -8.27 6.16 5.10
CA ALA A 34 -7.38 7.00 4.34
C ALA A 34 -6.04 7.25 5.04
N VAL A 35 -5.06 7.62 4.21
CA VAL A 35 -3.78 8.15 4.65
C VAL A 35 -3.39 9.36 3.82
N ILE A 36 -2.53 10.22 4.37
CA ILE A 36 -2.00 11.41 3.71
C ILE A 36 -0.48 11.36 3.71
N ASP A 37 0.14 11.59 2.56
CA ASP A 37 1.62 11.65 2.45
C ASP A 37 2.19 13.00 2.95
N ALA A 38 3.51 13.14 2.92
CA ALA A 38 4.19 14.38 3.32
C ALA A 38 3.89 15.58 2.40
N SER A 39 3.43 15.33 1.17
CA SER A 39 3.05 16.35 0.19
C SER A 39 1.58 16.77 0.31
N GLY A 40 0.80 16.10 1.14
CA GLY A 40 -0.63 16.35 1.34
C GLY A 40 -1.55 15.52 0.44
N HIS A 41 -1.05 14.58 -0.36
CA HIS A 41 -1.88 13.71 -1.18
C HIS A 41 -2.62 12.69 -0.32
N ARG A 42 -3.92 12.53 -0.57
CA ARG A 42 -4.79 11.59 0.14
C ARG A 42 -4.92 10.31 -0.66
N TYR A 43 -4.82 9.18 0.04
CA TYR A 43 -5.00 7.83 -0.50
C TYR A 43 -6.09 7.11 0.28
N ARG A 44 -6.84 6.21 -0.38
CA ARG A 44 -7.92 5.42 0.22
C ARG A 44 -7.54 3.97 0.37
N PHE A 45 -7.99 3.34 1.45
CA PHE A 45 -7.72 1.93 1.72
C PHE A 45 -8.33 1.05 0.63
N ALA A 46 -7.48 0.27 -0.04
CA ALA A 46 -7.86 -0.64 -1.12
C ALA A 46 -7.94 -2.10 -0.63
N GLY A 47 -7.14 -2.45 0.38
CA GLY A 47 -7.07 -3.82 0.88
C GLY A 47 -5.73 -4.15 1.51
N LEU A 48 -5.48 -5.44 1.65
CA LEU A 48 -4.20 -5.96 2.15
C LEU A 48 -3.29 -6.33 0.99
N ALA A 49 -2.00 -6.08 1.17
CA ALA A 49 -0.98 -6.50 0.23
C ALA A 49 -0.88 -8.03 0.27
N ARG A 50 -0.83 -8.66 -0.91
CA ARG A 50 -0.62 -10.10 -1.00
C ARG A 50 0.86 -10.40 -0.83
N ARG A 51 1.16 -11.58 -0.29
CA ARG A 51 2.51 -12.13 -0.27
C ARG A 51 2.60 -13.31 -1.24
N ASP A 52 3.72 -13.41 -1.94
CA ASP A 52 4.04 -14.54 -2.78
C ASP A 52 4.32 -15.80 -1.93
N ARG A 53 4.56 -16.93 -2.61
CA ARG A 53 4.86 -18.21 -1.94
C ARG A 53 6.15 -18.18 -1.12
N ASN A 54 7.01 -17.19 -1.33
CA ASN A 54 8.26 -16.98 -0.61
C ASN A 54 8.11 -15.93 0.52
N GLY A 55 6.88 -15.45 0.78
CA GLY A 55 6.58 -14.45 1.82
C GLY A 55 6.95 -13.03 1.43
N ARG A 56 7.38 -12.77 0.20
CA ARG A 56 7.68 -11.42 -0.31
C ARG A 56 6.37 -10.75 -0.70
N LEU A 57 6.31 -9.43 -0.60
CA LEU A 57 5.17 -8.68 -1.14
C LEU A 57 5.03 -8.98 -2.64
N ASP A 58 3.84 -9.42 -3.03
CA ASP A 58 3.48 -9.71 -4.41
C ASP A 58 3.17 -8.40 -5.15
N VAL A 59 4.24 -7.70 -5.49
CA VAL A 59 4.21 -6.41 -6.19
C VAL A 59 3.69 -6.53 -7.62
N GLU A 60 3.70 -7.74 -8.20
CA GLU A 60 3.19 -8.00 -9.55
C GLU A 60 1.65 -7.95 -9.58
N SER A 61 1.00 -8.15 -8.43
CA SER A 61 -0.45 -8.04 -8.30
C SER A 61 -0.97 -6.61 -8.11
N LEU A 62 -0.08 -5.64 -7.88
CA LEU A 62 -0.46 -4.24 -7.71
C LEU A 62 -0.91 -3.61 -9.02
N ARG A 63 -1.98 -2.83 -8.93
CA ARG A 63 -2.50 -2.02 -10.03
C ARG A 63 -1.82 -0.66 -10.08
N ALA A 64 -1.86 -0.02 -11.24
CA ALA A 64 -1.42 1.36 -11.37
C ALA A 64 -2.21 2.25 -10.39
N GLY A 65 -1.50 3.11 -9.64
CA GLY A 65 -2.10 3.98 -8.63
C GLY A 65 -2.30 3.33 -7.26
N GLU A 66 -1.96 2.05 -7.08
CA GLU A 66 -1.89 1.39 -5.77
C GLU A 66 -0.50 1.56 -5.13
N TRP A 67 -0.50 1.75 -3.81
CA TRP A 67 0.65 2.08 -2.98
C TRP A 67 0.69 1.17 -1.77
N ILE A 68 1.88 0.70 -1.42
CA ILE A 68 2.07 -0.13 -0.23
C ILE A 68 2.32 0.79 0.98
N VAL A 69 1.53 0.58 2.03
CA VAL A 69 1.77 1.12 3.37
C VAL A 69 2.12 -0.05 4.27
N LEU A 70 3.28 -0.01 4.92
CA LEU A 70 3.71 -1.07 5.83
C LEU A 70 2.74 -1.21 7.01
N PRO A 71 2.50 -2.44 7.52
CA PRO A 71 3.23 -3.67 7.18
C PRO A 71 2.75 -4.38 5.91
N ASP A 72 1.46 -4.33 5.56
CA ASP A 72 0.86 -5.09 4.45
C ASP A 72 -0.46 -4.44 3.98
N LEU A 73 -0.52 -3.11 3.93
CA LEU A 73 -1.72 -2.39 3.50
C LEU A 73 -1.53 -1.85 2.09
N VAL A 74 -2.60 -1.85 1.31
CA VAL A 74 -2.66 -1.21 -0.01
C VAL A 74 -3.62 -0.04 0.06
N TYR A 75 -3.15 1.10 -0.44
CA TYR A 75 -3.97 2.28 -0.64
C TYR A 75 -3.91 2.70 -2.10
N HIS A 76 -4.95 3.36 -2.60
CA HIS A 76 -4.94 3.92 -3.94
C HIS A 76 -5.21 5.41 -3.91
N THR A 77 -4.65 6.14 -4.87
CA THR A 77 -5.19 7.46 -5.22
C THR A 77 -6.48 7.25 -6.01
N ASP A 78 -7.48 8.10 -5.80
CA ASP A 78 -8.57 8.22 -6.79
C ASP A 78 -7.98 8.64 -8.16
#